data_AF-A0A7C7HNS1-F1
#
_entry.id   AF-A0A7C7HNS1-F1
#
_cell.length_a   1.000
_cell.length_b   1.000
_cell.length_c   1.000
_cell.angle_alpha   90.00
_cell.angle_beta   90.00
_cell.angle_gamma   90.00
#
_symmetry.space_group_name_H-M   'P 1'
#
loop_
_entity.id
_entity.type
_entity.pdbx_description
1 polymer ?
#
loop_
_entity_poly.entity_id
_entity_poly.type
_entity_poly.pdbx_seq_one_letter_code
_entity_poly.pdbx_strand_id
1 'polypeptide(L)' 'MIAGVDEAGRGPLAGPVVASAVVLPENHGIEGLADSKK' A
#
# COMPACT_ATOMS: atom_id res chain seq x y z
N MET A 1 -0.86 0.92 -18.06
CA MET A 1 -0.85 0.11 -16.82
C MET A 1 -0.04 0.84 -15.77
N ILE A 2 -0.63 1.12 -14.61
CA ILE A 2 0.00 1.83 -13.47
C ILE A 2 -0.09 0.92 -12.25
N ALA A 3 0.98 0.83 -11.47
CA ALA A 3 1.03 0.07 -10.22
C ALA A 3 1.44 0.97 -9.05
N GLY A 4 0.75 0.84 -7.92
CA GLY A 4 1.17 1.39 -6.64
C GLY A 4 1.94 0.33 -5.84
N VAL A 5 2.98 0.73 -5.13
CA VAL A 5 3.81 -0.16 -4.30
C VAL A 5 4.00 0.44 -2.91
N ASP A 6 4.04 -0.39 -1.89
CA ASP A 6 4.32 0.04 -0.51
C ASP A 6 4.89 -1.10 0.34
N GLU A 7 5.50 -0.72 1.48
CA GLU A 7 6.13 -1.61 2.44
C GLU A 7 5.74 -1.26 3.88
N ALA A 8 5.61 -2.28 4.73
CA ALA A 8 5.37 -2.14 6.15
C ALA A 8 6.38 -2.94 6.95
N GLY A 9 6.79 -2.40 8.11
CA GLY A 9 7.67 -3.10 9.05
C GLY A 9 9.17 -2.87 8.87
N ARG A 10 9.61 -1.80 8.18
CA ARG A 10 11.06 -1.52 8.00
C ARG A 10 11.80 -1.00 9.24
N GLY A 11 11.07 -0.52 10.25
CA GLY A 11 11.62 0.16 11.43
C GLY A 11 11.68 -0.64 12.75
N PRO A 12 10.81 -1.64 13.02
CA PRO A 12 10.87 -2.46 14.23
C PRO A 12 12.17 -3.28 14.38
N LEU A 13 12.55 -3.61 15.62
CA LEU A 13 13.71 -4.44 15.96
C LEU A 13 13.54 -5.92 15.55
N ALA A 14 12.29 -6.39 15.51
CA ALA A 14 11.94 -7.76 15.15
C ALA A 14 10.58 -7.79 14.45
N GLY A 15 10.35 -8.84 13.68
CA GLY A 15 9.18 -9.01 12.82
C GLY A 15 9.54 -8.89 11.33
N PRO A 16 8.72 -9.45 10.44
CA PRO A 16 8.99 -9.42 9.01
C PRO A 16 8.73 -8.02 8.43
N VAL A 17 9.46 -7.71 7.36
CA VAL A 17 9.05 -6.66 6.42
C VAL A 17 8.09 -7.30 5.42
N VAL A 18 6.99 -6.62 5.13
CA VAL A 18 6.02 -7.04 4.11
C VAL A 18 5.92 -5.95 3.05
N ALA A 19 5.95 -6.35 1.78
CA ALA A 19 5.78 -5.46 0.64
C ALA A 19 4.60 -5.91 -0.22
N SER A 20 3.94 -4.96 -0.90
CA SER A 20 2.81 -5.24 -1.79
C SER A 20 2.84 -4.35 -3.03
N ALA A 21 2.19 -4.82 -4.09
CA ALA A 21 1.95 -4.08 -5.33
C ALA A 21 0.50 -4.23 -5.76
N VAL A 22 -0.14 -3.14 -6.17
CA VAL A 22 -1.53 -3.11 -6.61
C VAL A 22 -1.61 -2.47 -7.99
N VAL A 23 -2.22 -3.17 -8.94
CA VAL A 23 -2.55 -2.65 -10.28
C VAL A 23 -4.05 -2.40 -10.32
N LEU A 24 -4.46 -1.15 -10.55
CA LEU A 24 -5.87 -0.78 -10.65
C LEU A 24 -6.27 -0.55 -12.11
N PRO A 25 -7.55 -0.80 -12.47
CA PRO A 25 -8.11 -0.35 -13.73
C PRO A 25 -8.03 1.18 -13.86
N GLU A 26 -8.02 1.68 -15.10
CA GLU A 26 -8.04 3.11 -15.35
C GLU A 26 -9.31 3.75 -14.76
N ASN A 27 -9.16 4.95 -14.16
CA ASN A 27 -10.23 5.70 -13.49
C ASN A 27 -10.91 4.98 -12.31
N HIS A 28 -10.27 3.97 -11.72
CA HIS A 28 -10.79 3.29 -10.53
C HIS A 28 -10.47 4.06 -9.24
N GLY A 29 -11.51 4.53 -8.55
CA GLY A 29 -11.39 5.14 -7.23
C GLY A 29 -11.74 4.16 -6.12
N ILE A 30 -10.98 4.18 -5.03
CA ILE A 30 -11.26 3.39 -3.81
C ILE A 30 -11.63 4.39 -2.70
N GLU A 31 -12.86 4.28 -2.20
CA GLU A 31 -13.32 5.08 -1.07
C GLU A 31 -12.49 4.77 0.18
N GLY A 32 -12.09 5.80 0.94
CA GLY A 32 -11.29 5.63 2.15
C GLY A 32 -9.81 5.27 1.91
N LEU A 33 -9.32 5.14 0.67
CA LEU A 33 -7.93 4.73 0.42
C LEU A 33 -6.89 5.62 1.13
N ALA A 34 -7.17 6.93 1.23
CA ALA A 34 -6.33 7.92 1.89
C ALA A 34 -6.71 8.19 3.36
N ASP A 35 -7.68 7.47 3.94
CA ASP A 35 -8.13 7.69 5.32
C ASP A 35 -7.30 6.92 6.37
N SER A 36 -6.41 6.04 5.90
CA SER A 36 -5.75 4.99 6.69
C SER A 36 -4.75 5.46 7.77
N LYS A 37 -4.53 6.76 7.93
CA LYS A 37 -3.46 7.33 8.79
C LYS A 37 -3.91 8.47 9.71
N LYS A 38 -5.20 8.53 10.10
CA LYS A 38 -5.64 9.41 11.19
C LYS A 38 -5.11 8.97 12.55
#